data_AF-A0A967YAY9-F1
#
_entry.id   AF-A0A967YAY9-F1
#
_cell.length_a   1.000
_cell.length_b   1.000
_cell.length_c   1.000
_cell.angle_alpha   90.00
_cell.angle_beta   90.00
_cell.angle_gamma   90.00
#
_symmetry.space_group_name_H-M   'P 1'
#
loop_
_entity.id
_entity.type
_entity.pdbx_description
1 polymer ?
#
loop_
_entity_poly.entity_id
_entity_poly.type
_entity_poly.pdbx_seq_one_letter_code
_entity_poly.pdbx_strand_id
1 'polypeptide(L)'
;MEITPKDSVNIEAYVNQVQDKDKADAAEQQEQQKTKADTVALSSAAKDIHKAQRQLAEIPDVREDKVAQLKEQIENGTYEIDEEKIADKMLKDALLNDLT
;
A
#
# COMPACT_ATOMS: atom_id res chain seq x y z
N MET A 1 28.64 4.59 -21.42
CA MET A 1 27.50 3.67 -21.33
C MET A 1 26.44 4.38 -20.52
N GLU A 2 25.32 4.71 -21.15
CA GLU A 2 24.20 5.35 -20.47
C GLU A 2 23.35 4.28 -19.79
N ILE A 3 23.08 4.46 -18.49
CA ILE A 3 22.16 3.60 -17.75
C ILE A 3 20.80 4.31 -17.80
N THR A 4 19.98 3.95 -18.78
CA THR A 4 18.58 4.34 -18.85
C THR A 4 17.81 3.70 -17.69
N PRO A 5 17.11 4.46 -16.83
CA PRO A 5 16.32 3.88 -15.75
C PRO A 5 14.86 3.86 -16.19
N LYS A 6 14.35 2.74 -16.71
CA LYS A 6 12.90 2.53 -16.85
C LYS A 6 12.49 1.08 -17.14
N ASP A 7 12.86 0.18 -16.22
CA ASP A 7 12.08 -1.04 -16.03
C ASP A 7 11.48 -0.99 -14.63
N SER A 8 10.25 -0.48 -14.52
CA SER A 8 9.44 -0.66 -13.32
C SER A 8 9.12 -2.14 -13.20
N VAL A 9 9.99 -2.88 -12.49
CA VAL A 9 9.79 -4.29 -12.16
C VAL A 9 8.44 -4.41 -11.45
N ASN A 10 7.50 -5.14 -12.06
CA ASN A 10 6.19 -5.39 -11.48
C ASN A 10 6.35 -6.40 -10.32
N ILE A 11 6.62 -5.88 -9.12
CA ILE A 11 6.85 -6.67 -7.91
C ILE A 11 5.64 -7.56 -7.59
N GLU A 12 4.43 -7.09 -7.89
CA GLU A 12 3.18 -7.85 -7.76
C GLU A 12 3.21 -9.19 -8.52
N ALA A 13 3.59 -9.17 -9.81
CA ALA A 13 3.67 -10.37 -10.63
C ALA A 13 4.67 -11.39 -10.07
N TYR A 14 5.77 -10.89 -9.50
CA TYR A 14 6.82 -11.71 -8.91
C TYR A 14 6.41 -12.32 -7.56
N VAL A 15 5.72 -11.55 -6.70
CA VAL A 15 5.20 -12.03 -5.42
C VAL A 15 4.16 -13.13 -5.64
N ASN A 16 3.28 -12.98 -6.62
CA ASN A 16 2.29 -14.01 -6.97
C ASN A 16 2.97 -15.30 -7.45
N GLN A 17 3.98 -15.20 -8.32
CA GLN A 17 4.72 -16.35 -8.83
C GLN A 17 5.47 -17.14 -7.73
N VAL A 18 5.98 -16.46 -6.69
CA VAL A 18 6.62 -17.13 -5.54
C VAL A 18 5.59 -17.76 -4.62
N GLN A 19 4.46 -17.10 -4.35
CA GLN A 19 3.38 -17.64 -3.51
C GLN A 19 2.73 -18.91 -4.12
N ASP A 20 2.60 -18.97 -5.44
CA ASP A 20 2.06 -20.14 -6.13
C ASP A 20 3.03 -21.33 -6.08
N LYS A 21 4.35 -21.08 -6.10
CA LYS A 21 5.37 -22.13 -5.93
C LYS A 21 5.42 -22.67 -4.50
N ASP A 22 5.33 -21.82 -3.48
CA ASP A 22 5.28 -22.24 -2.08
C ASP A 22 4.05 -23.14 -1.77
N LYS A 23 2.94 -22.96 -2.50
CA LYS A 23 1.75 -23.83 -2.42
C LYS A 23 1.88 -25.15 -3.18
N ALA A 24 2.68 -25.19 -4.25
CA ALA A 24 2.91 -26.39 -5.05
C ALA A 24 4.00 -27.32 -4.47
N ASP A 25 4.98 -26.78 -3.74
CA ASP A 25 6.06 -27.55 -3.08
C ASP A 25 5.56 -28.47 -1.94
N ALA A 26 4.32 -28.29 -1.47
CA ALA A 26 3.72 -29.17 -0.48
C ALA A 26 3.22 -30.51 -1.07
N ALA A 27 3.20 -30.69 -2.40
CA ALA A 27 2.66 -31.89 -3.05
C ALA A 27 3.69 -32.72 -3.84
N GLU A 28 4.87 -32.21 -4.17
CA GLU A 28 5.79 -32.87 -5.12
C GLU A 28 7.24 -32.93 -4.62
N GLN A 29 7.44 -33.48 -3.42
CA GLN A 29 8.75 -33.97 -3.00
C GLN A 29 9.04 -35.35 -3.60
N GLN A 30 9.21 -35.42 -4.93
CA GLN A 30 9.96 -36.51 -5.57
C GLN A 30 10.15 -36.16 -7.05
N GLU A 31 11.41 -36.28 -7.51
CA GLU A 31 11.84 -36.18 -8.91
C GLU A 31 11.96 -34.76 -9.49
N GLN A 32 13.16 -34.16 -9.35
CA GLN A 32 14.09 -33.98 -10.48
C GLN A 32 15.15 -32.92 -10.16
N GLN A 33 16.30 -33.41 -9.68
CA GLN A 33 17.58 -32.73 -9.83
C GLN A 33 17.97 -32.69 -11.32
N LYS A 34 17.47 -31.74 -12.14
CA LYS A 34 18.16 -31.42 -13.42
C LYS A 34 17.76 -30.14 -14.17
N THR A 35 17.59 -29.01 -13.51
CA THR A 35 17.82 -27.72 -14.17
C THR A 35 18.47 -26.80 -13.15
N LYS A 36 19.60 -26.17 -13.51
CA LYS A 36 20.06 -24.97 -12.79
C LYS A 36 19.04 -23.88 -13.11
N ALA A 37 17.88 -23.97 -12.49
CA ALA A 37 16.86 -22.95 -12.55
C ALA A 37 17.38 -21.78 -11.72
N ASP A 38 17.54 -20.63 -12.35
CA ASP A 38 17.82 -19.38 -11.64
C ASP A 38 16.80 -19.25 -10.51
N THR A 39 17.30 -19.37 -9.28
CA THR A 39 16.47 -19.30 -8.10
C THR A 39 16.21 -17.84 -7.83
N VAL A 40 15.01 -17.41 -8.22
CA VAL A 40 14.49 -16.08 -7.96
C VAL A 40 14.05 -16.01 -6.49
N ALA A 41 14.86 -15.37 -5.65
CA ALA A 41 14.56 -15.11 -4.25
C ALA A 41 14.07 -13.67 -4.04
N LEU A 42 12.90 -13.52 -3.41
CA LEU A 42 12.39 -12.21 -3.00
C LEU A 42 13.25 -11.65 -1.87
N SER A 43 13.83 -10.46 -2.07
CA SER A 43 14.59 -9.76 -1.03
C SER A 43 13.72 -9.43 0.18
N SER A 44 14.33 -9.37 1.38
CA SER A 44 13.62 -9.01 2.61
C SER A 44 12.92 -7.66 2.51
N ALA A 45 13.62 -6.65 1.96
CA ALA A 45 13.05 -5.32 1.75
C ALA A 45 11.81 -5.32 0.84
N ALA A 46 11.79 -6.16 -0.20
CA ALA A 46 10.63 -6.25 -1.09
C ALA A 46 9.43 -6.93 -0.41
N LYS A 47 9.67 -7.91 0.49
CA LYS A 47 8.60 -8.48 1.34
C LYS A 47 8.00 -7.44 2.26
N ASP A 48 8.85 -6.59 2.86
CA ASP A 48 8.42 -5.56 3.79
C ASP A 48 7.59 -4.48 3.08
N ILE A 49 8.01 -4.04 1.89
CA ILE A 49 7.27 -3.06 1.07
C ILE A 49 5.90 -3.61 0.69
N HIS A 50 5.83 -4.84 0.17
CA HIS A 50 4.56 -5.44 -0.24
C HIS A 50 3.63 -5.68 0.96
N LYS A 51 4.19 -6.04 2.13
CA LYS A 51 3.40 -6.13 3.37
C LYS A 51 2.82 -4.77 3.76
N ALA A 52 3.62 -3.70 3.70
CA ALA A 52 3.16 -2.34 3.98
C ALA A 52 2.10 -1.87 2.98
N GLN A 53 2.25 -2.19 1.69
CA GLN A 53 1.26 -1.88 0.65
C GLN A 53 -0.06 -2.60 0.88
N ARG A 54 -0.04 -3.88 1.23
CA ARG A 54 -1.27 -4.62 1.59
C ARG A 54 -1.96 -4.04 2.81
N GLN A 55 -1.20 -3.72 3.85
CA GLN A 55 -1.75 -3.08 5.05
C GLN A 55 -2.37 -1.72 4.74
N LEU A 56 -1.78 -0.94 3.83
CA LEU A 56 -2.34 0.34 3.40
C LEU A 56 -3.62 0.15 2.59
N ALA A 57 -3.70 -0.88 1.75
CA ALA A 57 -4.89 -1.22 0.97
C ALA A 57 -6.03 -1.82 1.82
N GLU A 58 -5.71 -2.43 2.96
CA GLU A 58 -6.71 -2.94 3.92
C GLU A 58 -7.31 -1.82 4.80
N ILE A 59 -6.69 -0.64 4.86
CA ILE A 59 -7.25 0.50 5.57
C ILE A 59 -8.44 1.03 4.76
N PRO A 60 -9.65 1.10 5.36
CA PRO A 60 -10.80 1.62 4.64
C PRO A 60 -10.61 3.10 4.30
N ASP A 61 -11.01 3.49 3.09
CA ASP A 61 -10.99 4.88 2.63
C ASP A 61 -11.78 5.80 3.57
N VAL A 62 -12.84 5.26 4.18
CA VAL A 62 -13.72 5.97 5.12
C VAL A 62 -13.55 5.43 6.53
N ARG A 63 -13.23 6.33 7.46
CA ARG A 63 -13.23 6.06 8.90
C ARG A 63 -14.63 6.28 9.49
N GLU A 64 -15.47 5.27 9.35
CA GLU A 64 -16.87 5.28 9.82
C GLU A 64 -17.02 5.66 11.29
N ASP A 65 -16.10 5.21 12.15
CA ASP A 65 -16.03 5.55 13.56
C ASP A 65 -15.91 7.06 13.80
N LYS A 66 -15.01 7.71 13.07
CA LYS A 66 -14.80 9.15 13.15
C LYS A 66 -16.00 9.92 12.59
N VAL A 67 -16.60 9.43 11.51
CA VAL A 67 -17.79 10.04 10.90
C VAL A 67 -18.97 9.98 11.88
N ALA A 68 -19.20 8.83 12.53
CA ALA A 68 -20.26 8.68 13.51
C ALA A 68 -20.07 9.62 14.71
N GLN A 69 -18.85 9.71 15.25
CA GLN A 69 -18.54 10.60 16.37
C GLN A 69 -18.75 12.08 16.02
N LEU A 70 -18.36 12.51 14.82
CA LEU A 70 -18.60 13.87 14.36
C LEU A 70 -20.09 14.15 14.15
N LYS A 71 -20.85 13.20 13.58
CA LYS A 71 -22.31 13.32 13.44
C LYS A 71 -22.99 13.52 14.79
N GLU A 72 -22.63 12.71 15.78
CA GLU A 72 -23.16 12.83 17.13
C GLU A 72 -22.84 14.20 17.77
N GLN A 73 -21.61 14.71 17.61
CA GLN A 73 -21.25 16.04 18.12
C GLN A 73 -22.05 17.17 17.43
N ILE A 74 -22.34 17.02 16.14
CA ILE A 74 -23.16 17.98 15.39
C ILE A 74 -24.61 17.92 15.88
N GLU A 75 -25.18 16.73 16.04
CA GLU A 75 -26.56 16.53 16.54
C GLU A 75 -26.74 17.06 17.96
N ASN A 76 -25.76 16.84 18.84
CA ASN A 76 -25.74 17.33 20.20
C ASN A 76 -25.38 18.82 20.31
N GLY A 77 -25.04 19.48 19.20
CA GLY A 77 -24.66 20.90 19.16
C GLY A 77 -23.33 21.23 19.83
N THR A 78 -22.51 20.22 20.15
CA THR A 78 -21.20 20.37 20.78
C THR A 78 -20.05 20.43 19.77
N TYR A 79 -20.36 20.38 18.47
CA TYR A 79 -19.36 20.53 17.42
C TYR A 79 -18.94 22.00 17.31
N GLU A 80 -17.74 22.31 17.80
CA GLU A 80 -17.16 23.65 17.75
C GLU A 80 -16.39 23.84 16.43
N ILE A 81 -16.71 24.91 15.71
CA ILE A 81 -16.04 25.28 14.48
C ILE A 81 -14.85 26.18 14.83
N ASP A 82 -13.65 25.74 14.44
CA ASP A 82 -12.43 26.52 14.57
C ASP A 82 -12.14 27.23 13.24
N GLU A 83 -12.43 28.53 13.19
CA GLU A 83 -12.30 29.36 12.00
C GLU A 83 -10.84 29.47 11.51
N GLU A 84 -9.88 29.52 12.43
CA GLU A 84 -8.45 29.57 12.11
C GLU A 84 -8.00 28.29 11.41
N LYS A 85 -8.43 27.12 11.92
CA LYS A 85 -8.15 25.83 11.27
C LYS A 85 -8.76 25.71 9.89
N ILE A 86 -9.93 26.32 9.65
CA ILE A 86 -10.55 26.32 8.32
C ILE A 86 -9.70 27.17 7.36
N ALA A 87 -9.35 28.38 7.75
CA ALA A 87 -8.55 29.28 6.93
C ALA A 87 -7.16 28.69 6.61
N ASP A 88 -6.49 28.09 7.60
CA ASP A 88 -5.20 27.41 7.42
C ASP A 88 -5.30 26.26 6.42
N LYS A 89 -6.36 25.44 6.50
CA LYS A 89 -6.59 24.37 5.52
C LYS A 89 -6.89 24.91 4.12
N MET A 90 -7.72 25.95 3.99
CA MET A 90 -8.02 26.57 2.70
C MET A 90 -6.75 27.10 2.02
N LEU A 91 -5.86 27.75 2.80
CA LEU A 91 -4.58 28.24 2.30
C LEU A 91 -3.66 27.08 1.91
N LYS A 92 -3.56 26.04 2.73
CA LYS A 92 -2.77 24.84 2.41
C LYS A 92 -3.25 24.15 1.14
N ASP A 93 -4.57 23.98 0.99
CA ASP A 93 -5.17 23.36 -0.20
C ASP A 93 -4.90 24.22 -1.44
N ALA A 94 -5.06 25.54 -1.35
CA ALA A 94 -4.75 26.46 -2.45
C ALA A 94 -3.26 26.39 -2.86
N LEU A 95 -2.36 26.35 -1.88
CA LEU A 95 -0.91 26.26 -2.12
C LEU A 95 -0.48 24.89 -2.66
N LEU A 96 -1.13 23.79 -2.25
CA LEU A 96 -0.84 22.46 -2.79
C LEU A 96 -1.33 22.30 -4.23
N ASN A 97 -2.52 22.81 -4.55
CA ASN A 97 -3.10 22.71 -5.89
C ASN A 97 -2.32 23.52 -6.93
N ASP A 98 -1.75 24.67 -6.55
CA ASP A 98 -0.88 25.46 -7.44
C ASP A 98 0.50 24.80 -7.68
N LEU A 99 0.86 23.77 -6.91
CA LEU A 99 2.15 23.06 -7.02
C LEU A 99 2.08 21.78 -7.86
N THR A 100 0.89 21.41 -8.36
CA THR A 100 0.65 20.23 -9.21
C THR A 100 0.09 20.61 -10.57
#